data_AF-A0A430LV46-F1
#
_entry.id   AF-A0A430LV46-F1
#
_cell.length_a   1.000
_cell.length_b   1.000
_cell.length_c   1.000
_cell.angle_alpha   90.00
_cell.angle_beta   90.00
_cell.angle_gamma   90.00
#
_symmetry.space_group_name_H-M   'P 1'
#
loop_
_entity.id
_entity.type
_entity.pdbx_description
1 polymer ?
#
loop_
_entity_poly.entity_id
_entity_poly.type
_entity_poly.pdbx_seq_one_letter_code
_entity_poly.pdbx_strand_id
1 'polypeptide(L)'
;MVSCLPTWPLALFGVIEPAMLVWAYINFVMDPFKYFADQAPFFAATDEHFTPQAVALSWQMANVLLLLAPIALICCWTQHREIAIGYLIAVGFADFGHIYAIYRAGPEYFWDVSA
;
A
#
# COMPACT_ATOMS: atom_id res chain seq x y z
N MET A 1 7.95 -27.94 -3.80
CA MET A 1 7.52 -26.79 -2.98
C MET A 1 6.91 -25.78 -3.95
N VAL A 2 5.89 -25.00 -3.60
CA VAL A 2 5.24 -24.05 -4.55
C VAL A 2 5.95 -22.69 -4.56
N SER A 3 6.55 -22.29 -3.43
CA SER A 3 7.41 -21.10 -3.32
C SER A 3 8.86 -21.48 -2.93
N CYS A 4 9.81 -20.62 -3.27
CA CYS A 4 11.21 -20.65 -2.82
C CYS A 4 11.46 -19.80 -1.56
N LEU A 5 10.44 -19.06 -1.09
CA LEU A 5 10.54 -18.23 0.12
C LEU A 5 10.39 -19.08 1.39
N PRO A 6 11.07 -18.69 2.50
CA PRO A 6 10.79 -19.25 3.82
C PRO A 6 9.34 -18.97 4.25
N THR A 7 8.84 -19.73 5.22
CA THR A 7 7.43 -19.69 5.65
C THR A 7 6.96 -18.28 6.06
N TRP A 8 7.77 -17.53 6.82
CA TRP A 8 7.38 -16.20 7.29
C TRP A 8 7.30 -15.16 6.15
N PRO A 9 8.34 -14.96 5.32
CA PRO A 9 8.25 -14.09 4.15
C PRO A 9 7.10 -14.47 3.21
N LEU A 10 6.87 -15.77 2.98
CA LEU A 10 5.76 -16.21 2.14
C LEU A 10 4.40 -15.86 2.75
N ALA A 11 4.22 -16.03 4.06
CA ALA A 11 2.97 -15.67 4.72
C ALA A 11 2.71 -14.16 4.67
N LEU A 12 3.74 -13.35 4.90
CA LEU A 12 3.61 -11.89 4.89
C LEU A 12 3.35 -11.35 3.48
N PHE A 13 4.30 -11.54 2.56
CA PHE A 13 4.27 -10.93 1.22
C PHE A 13 3.38 -11.73 0.24
N GLY A 14 3.24 -13.03 0.44
CA GLY A 14 2.48 -13.91 -0.46
C GLY A 14 1.03 -14.15 -0.05
N VAL A 15 0.59 -13.71 1.13
CA VAL A 15 -0.79 -13.92 1.61
C VAL A 15 -1.36 -12.67 2.27
N ILE A 16 -0.71 -12.17 3.33
CA ILE A 16 -1.25 -11.05 4.12
C ILE A 16 -1.28 -9.77 3.28
N GLU A 17 -0.15 -9.41 2.65
CA GLU A 17 -0.05 -8.21 1.82
C GLU A 17 -1.06 -8.20 0.67
N PRO A 18 -1.16 -9.21 -0.22
CA PRO A 18 -2.14 -9.19 -1.30
C PRO A 18 -3.59 -9.14 -0.79
N ALA A 19 -3.89 -9.76 0.35
CA ALA A 19 -5.20 -9.63 0.98
C ALA A 19 -5.46 -8.19 1.47
N MET A 20 -4.46 -7.52 2.04
CA MET A 20 -4.57 -6.14 2.49
C MET A 20 -4.67 -5.15 1.34
N LEU A 21 -3.98 -5.39 0.23
CA LEU A 21 -4.10 -4.59 -0.99
C LEU A 21 -5.52 -4.66 -1.57
N VAL A 22 -6.10 -5.87 -1.65
CA VAL A 22 -7.49 -6.05 -2.09
C VAL A 22 -8.47 -5.41 -1.11
N TRP A 23 -8.25 -5.56 0.19
CA TRP A 23 -9.08 -4.93 1.21
C TRP A 23 -9.04 -3.40 1.14
N ALA A 24 -7.85 -2.81 0.95
CA ALA A 24 -7.69 -1.38 0.76
C ALA A 24 -8.44 -0.88 -0.48
N TYR A 25 -8.36 -1.62 -1.60
CA TYR A 25 -9.14 -1.33 -2.81
C TYR A 25 -10.65 -1.35 -2.54
N ILE A 26 -11.15 -2.37 -1.82
CA ILE A 26 -12.58 -2.46 -1.46
C ILE A 26 -13.00 -1.26 -0.61
N ASN A 27 -12.24 -0.89 0.42
CA ASN A 27 -12.55 0.28 1.26
C ASN A 27 -12.60 1.56 0.43
N PHE A 28 -11.65 1.74 -0.49
CA PHE A 28 -11.65 2.87 -1.40
C PHE A 28 -12.91 2.91 -2.28
N VAL A 29 -13.33 1.79 -2.88
CA VAL A 29 -14.54 1.75 -3.73
C VAL A 29 -15.81 2.05 -2.93
N MET A 30 -15.87 1.62 -1.66
CA MET A 30 -17.01 1.85 -0.78
C MET A 30 -17.15 3.32 -0.37
N ASP A 31 -16.03 3.98 -0.05
CA ASP A 31 -16.02 5.40 0.31
C ASP A 31 -14.67 6.05 -0.09
N PRO A 32 -14.59 6.58 -1.33
CA PRO A 32 -13.36 7.19 -1.84
C PRO A 32 -12.93 8.42 -1.05
N PHE A 33 -13.90 9.19 -0.53
CA PHE A 33 -13.63 10.41 0.23
C PHE A 33 -13.04 10.05 1.59
N LYS A 34 -13.67 9.12 2.32
CA LYS A 34 -13.13 8.65 3.58
C LYS A 34 -11.74 8.04 3.42
N TYR A 35 -11.53 7.23 2.39
CA TYR A 35 -10.22 6.64 2.12
C TYR A 35 -9.15 7.72 1.90
N PHE A 36 -9.48 8.78 1.16
CA PHE A 36 -8.62 9.95 0.96
C PHE A 36 -8.36 10.71 2.26
N ALA A 37 -9.41 11.00 3.05
CA ALA A 37 -9.30 11.72 4.31
C ALA A 37 -8.44 10.97 5.34
N ASP A 38 -8.60 9.65 5.42
CA ASP A 38 -7.86 8.79 6.35
C ASP A 38 -6.34 8.74 6.05
N GLN A 39 -5.88 9.23 4.90
CA GLN A 39 -4.43 9.32 4.59
C GLN A 39 -3.70 10.38 5.41
N ALA A 40 -4.43 11.34 6.00
CA ALA A 40 -3.86 12.44 6.78
C ALA A 40 -4.62 12.56 8.12
N PRO A 41 -4.26 11.76 9.15
CA PRO A 41 -5.04 11.62 10.37
C PRO A 41 -5.22 12.91 11.18
N PHE A 42 -4.35 13.91 10.99
CA PHE A 42 -4.38 15.19 11.69
C PHE A 42 -5.01 16.32 10.87
N PHE A 43 -5.52 16.02 9.67
CA PHE A 43 -6.20 16.98 8.81
C PHE A 43 -7.67 16.61 8.68
N ALA A 44 -8.55 17.48 9.18
CA ALA A 44 -9.99 17.33 9.03
C ALA A 44 -10.42 17.68 7.60
N ALA A 45 -10.23 16.74 6.67
CA ALA A 45 -10.63 16.90 5.28
C ALA A 45 -12.15 17.10 5.17
N THR A 46 -12.54 17.98 4.25
CA THR A 46 -13.94 18.23 3.85
C THR A 46 -14.09 17.98 2.35
N ASP A 47 -15.32 17.87 1.87
CA ASP A 47 -15.62 17.62 0.45
C ASP A 47 -14.93 18.63 -0.50
N GLU A 48 -14.71 19.88 -0.06
CA GLU A 48 -14.01 20.90 -0.83
C GLU A 48 -12.55 20.55 -1.15
N HIS A 49 -11.92 19.72 -0.31
CA HIS A 49 -10.55 19.25 -0.50
C HIS A 49 -10.48 18.07 -1.48
N PHE A 50 -11.60 17.36 -1.69
CA PHE A 50 -11.67 16.24 -2.62
C PHE A 50 -12.00 16.71 -4.04
N THR A 51 -11.12 17.58 -4.55
CA THR A 51 -11.19 18.15 -5.89
C THR A 51 -11.18 17.06 -6.97
N PRO A 52 -11.63 17.34 -8.21
CA PRO A 52 -11.58 16.37 -9.30
C PRO A 52 -10.18 15.75 -9.54
N GLN A 53 -9.12 16.52 -9.29
CA GLN A 53 -7.74 16.05 -9.35
C GLN A 53 -7.43 15.05 -8.23
N ALA A 54 -7.86 15.33 -7.00
CA ALA A 54 -7.73 14.41 -5.87
C ALA A 54 -8.51 13.11 -6.12
N VAL A 55 -9.74 13.20 -6.63
CA VAL A 55 -10.55 12.04 -7.03
C VAL A 55 -9.80 11.17 -8.03
N ALA A 56 -9.31 11.76 -9.13
CA ALA A 56 -8.61 11.02 -10.17
C ALA A 56 -7.33 10.34 -9.64
N LEU A 57 -6.55 11.04 -8.81
CA LEU A 57 -5.34 10.48 -8.19
C LEU A 57 -5.66 9.34 -7.22
N SER A 58 -6.68 9.47 -6.38
CA SER A 58 -7.07 8.41 -5.45
C SER A 58 -7.57 7.16 -6.19
N TRP A 59 -8.32 7.32 -7.29
CA TRP A 59 -8.69 6.19 -8.16
C TRP A 59 -7.50 5.53 -8.83
N GLN A 60 -6.50 6.31 -9.27
CA GLN A 60 -5.25 5.75 -9.82
C GLN A 60 -4.50 4.96 -8.75
N MET A 61 -4.40 5.50 -7.53
CA MET A 61 -3.77 4.80 -6.40
C MET A 61 -4.48 3.48 -6.09
N ALA A 62 -5.82 3.48 -6.00
CA ALA A 62 -6.59 2.27 -5.77
C ALA A 62 -6.34 1.21 -6.86
N ASN A 63 -6.29 1.61 -8.14
CA ASN A 63 -5.95 0.69 -9.22
C ASN A 63 -4.52 0.13 -9.10
N VAL A 64 -3.55 0.93 -8.64
CA VAL A 64 -2.18 0.45 -8.36
C VAL A 64 -2.18 -0.60 -7.24
N LEU A 65 -2.93 -0.38 -6.15
CA LEU A 65 -3.07 -1.38 -5.08
C LEU A 65 -3.66 -2.69 -5.60
N LEU A 66 -4.73 -2.60 -6.41
CA LEU A 66 -5.34 -3.77 -7.04
C LEU A 66 -4.38 -4.49 -7.99
N LEU A 67 -3.53 -3.76 -8.72
CA LEU A 67 -2.49 -4.33 -9.59
C LEU A 67 -1.39 -5.02 -8.79
N LEU A 68 -0.98 -4.46 -7.65
CA LEU A 68 0.09 -5.01 -6.82
C LEU A 68 -0.29 -6.35 -6.18
N ALA A 69 -1.57 -6.58 -5.86
CA ALA A 69 -2.04 -7.83 -5.26
C ALA A 69 -1.71 -9.09 -6.10
N PRO A 70 -2.07 -9.18 -7.41
CA PRO A 70 -1.69 -10.32 -8.24
C PRO A 70 -0.18 -10.36 -8.52
N ILE A 71 0.51 -9.23 -8.58
CA ILE A 71 1.98 -9.20 -8.72
C ILE A 71 2.63 -9.88 -7.50
N ALA A 72 2.17 -9.55 -6.29
CA ALA A 72 2.64 -10.16 -5.05
C ALA A 72 2.45 -11.68 -5.07
N LEU A 73 1.28 -12.15 -5.51
CA LEU A 73 1.00 -13.58 -5.65
C LEU A 73 1.96 -14.25 -6.64
N ILE A 74 2.13 -13.68 -7.84
CA ILE A 74 3.00 -14.25 -8.88
C ILE A 74 4.47 -14.29 -8.42
N CYS A 75 4.94 -13.21 -7.80
CA CYS A 75 6.34 -13.07 -7.42
C CYS A 75 6.70 -13.79 -6.12
N CYS A 76 5.75 -14.01 -5.20
CA CYS A 76 5.99 -14.76 -3.96
C CYS A 76 5.77 -16.27 -4.14
N TRP A 77 4.80 -16.68 -4.97
CA TRP A 77 4.50 -18.09 -5.23
C TRP A 77 5.26 -18.62 -6.45
N THR A 78 6.58 -18.43 -6.45
CA THR A 78 7.48 -18.85 -7.52
C THR A 78 8.63 -19.71 -6.97
N GLN A 79 9.15 -20.62 -7.80
CA GLN A 79 10.38 -21.38 -7.51
C GLN A 79 11.65 -20.60 -7.91
N HIS A 80 11.50 -19.50 -8.65
CA HIS A 80 12.59 -18.67 -9.16
C HIS A 80 13.05 -17.67 -8.11
N ARG A 81 14.17 -17.98 -7.45
CA ARG A 81 14.71 -17.18 -6.34
C ARG A 81 15.03 -15.75 -6.75
N GLU A 82 15.55 -15.56 -7.96
CA GLU A 82 15.88 -14.27 -8.55
C GLU A 82 14.66 -13.35 -8.67
N ILE A 83 13.49 -13.91 -9.03
CA ILE A 83 12.23 -13.17 -9.13
C ILE A 83 11.75 -12.77 -7.74
N ALA A 84 11.71 -13.72 -6.80
CA ALA A 84 11.23 -13.47 -5.45
C ALA A 84 12.10 -12.42 -4.73
N ILE A 85 13.43 -12.51 -4.83
CA ILE A 85 14.33 -11.51 -4.23
C ILE A 85 14.19 -10.15 -4.90
N GLY A 86 14.14 -10.10 -6.25
CA GLY A 86 13.97 -8.84 -6.97
C GLY A 86 12.67 -8.14 -6.58
N TYR A 87 11.58 -8.89 -6.45
CA TYR A 87 10.30 -8.38 -5.95
C TYR A 87 10.38 -7.87 -4.52
N LEU A 88 10.95 -8.63 -3.58
CA LEU A 88 11.06 -8.20 -2.18
C LEU A 88 11.92 -6.93 -2.02
N ILE A 89 12.97 -6.78 -2.83
CA ILE A 89 13.76 -5.55 -2.86
C ILE A 89 12.91 -4.38 -3.38
N ALA A 90 12.15 -4.59 -4.46
CA ALA A 90 11.28 -3.56 -5.03
C ALA A 90 10.19 -3.10 -4.05
N VAL A 91 9.53 -4.05 -3.35
CA VAL A 91 8.55 -3.75 -2.30
C VAL A 91 9.22 -3.01 -1.14
N GLY A 92 10.40 -3.43 -0.71
CA GLY A 92 11.14 -2.71 0.33
C GLY A 92 11.40 -1.24 -0.02
N PHE A 93 11.72 -0.93 -1.28
CA PHE A 93 11.82 0.46 -1.73
C PHE A 93 10.47 1.19 -1.73
N ALA A 94 9.38 0.52 -2.10
CA ALA A 94 8.04 1.11 -2.04
C ALA A 94 7.65 1.47 -0.59
N ASP A 95 7.94 0.58 0.37
CA ASP A 95 7.68 0.80 1.79
C ASP A 95 8.46 1.99 2.35
N PHE A 96 9.73 2.15 1.97
CA PHE A 96 10.48 3.37 2.29
C PHE A 96 9.84 4.63 1.68
N GLY A 97 9.30 4.51 0.46
CA GLY A 97 8.54 5.57 -0.19
C GLY A 97 7.29 5.97 0.60
N HIS A 98 6.56 5.00 1.16
CA HIS A 98 5.40 5.25 2.03
C HIS A 98 5.81 6.02 3.30
N ILE A 99 6.89 5.59 3.97
CA ILE A 99 7.42 6.29 5.15
C ILE A 99 7.77 7.75 4.81
N TYR A 100 8.46 7.96 3.70
CA TYR A 100 8.83 9.30 3.24
C TYR A 100 7.60 10.15 2.88
N ALA A 101 6.58 9.57 2.27
CA ALA A 101 5.34 10.28 1.93
C ALA A 101 4.63 10.80 3.19
N ILE A 102 4.52 9.99 4.24
CA ILE A 102 3.93 10.41 5.52
C ILE A 102 4.79 11.49 6.19
N TYR A 103 6.12 11.32 6.21
CA TYR A 103 7.03 12.34 6.71
C TYR A 103 6.87 13.69 5.98
N ARG A 104 6.64 13.67 4.67
CA ARG A 104 6.41 14.89 3.87
C ARG A 104 5.04 15.50 4.08
N ALA A 105 4.03 14.71 4.44
CA ALA A 105 2.67 15.18 4.67
C ALA A 105 2.52 15.89 6.02
N GLY A 106 3.37 15.58 7.00
CA GLY A 106 3.30 16.17 8.34
C GLY A 106 4.47 15.75 9.22
N PRO A 107 5.67 16.33 9.04
CA PRO A 107 6.87 15.92 9.77
C PRO A 107 6.75 16.12 11.28
N GLU A 108 6.02 17.15 11.71
CA GLU A 108 5.71 17.41 13.12
C GLU A 108 4.94 16.26 13.78
N TYR A 109 4.01 15.62 13.07
CA TYR A 109 3.26 14.48 13.58
C TYR A 109 4.01 13.16 13.46
N PHE A 110 4.85 13.03 12.43
CA PHE A 110 5.63 11.81 12.19
C PHE A 110 6.56 11.48 13.37
N TRP A 111 7.08 12.51 14.06
CA TRP A 111 7.96 12.35 15.22
C TRP A 111 7.23 12.42 16.56
N ASP A 112 5.93 12.72 16.57
CA ASP A 112 5.14 12.80 17.80
C ASP A 112 4.71 11.40 18.26
N VAL A 113 5.57 10.78 19.08
CA VAL A 113 5.30 9.49 19.74
C VAL A 113 4.46 9.63 21.01
N SER A 114 4.00 10.85 21.33
CA SER A 114 3.25 11.16 22.56
C SER A 114 1.74 11.30 22.36
N ALA A 115 1.29 11.31 21.10
CA ALA A 115 -0.12 11.35 20.70
C ALA A 115 -0.88 10.06 21.02
#